data_AF-A0A8S3IE39-F1
#
_entry.id   AF-A0A8S3IE39-F1
#
_cell.length_a   1.000
_cell.length_b   1.000
_cell.length_c   1.000
_cell.angle_alpha   90.00
_cell.angle_beta   90.00
_cell.angle_gamma   90.00
#
_symmetry.space_group_name_H-M   'P 1'
#
loop_
_entity.id
_entity.type
_entity.pdbx_description
1 polymer ?
#
loop_
_entity_poly.entity_id
_entity_poly.type
_entity_poly.pdbx_seq_one_letter_code
_entity_poly.pdbx_strand_id
1 'polypeptide(L)'
;MRLHNDCVIFSTIITDGQEIKESLPTAEWSANECKLWWKVPYINDGTGHLSATLTAVQTNTVDTDSDRQQQQQPLTTSSIVNAHFVGENSLFSSIDFDLTGHGYRVSLLKKKILSGEFSNNKQKQNNI
;
A
#
# COMPACT_ATOMS: atom_id res chain seq x y z
N MET A 1 15.19 11.70 -0.31
CA MET A 1 15.51 10.54 -1.19
C MET A 1 14.58 10.60 -2.39
N ARG A 2 15.08 10.59 -3.64
CA ARG A 2 14.19 10.72 -4.81
C ARG A 2 13.85 9.35 -5.36
N LEU A 3 12.59 8.92 -5.23
CA LEU A 3 12.08 7.75 -5.95
C LEU A 3 12.08 8.10 -7.45
N HIS A 4 12.28 7.13 -8.33
CA HIS A 4 12.21 7.34 -9.78
C HIS A 4 11.33 6.23 -10.34
N ASN A 5 10.31 6.62 -11.12
CA ASN A 5 8.99 5.96 -11.20
C ASN A 5 8.15 6.26 -9.94
N ASP A 6 7.93 7.55 -9.69
CA ASP A 6 7.40 8.26 -8.50
C ASP A 6 6.06 7.76 -7.92
N CYS A 7 5.59 6.58 -8.29
CA CYS A 7 4.37 6.01 -7.80
C CYS A 7 4.59 5.13 -6.56
N VAL A 8 3.93 5.48 -5.45
CA VAL A 8 3.66 4.54 -4.36
C VAL A 8 2.25 3.98 -4.53
N ILE A 9 2.13 2.65 -4.49
CA ILE A 9 0.85 1.97 -4.57
C ILE A 9 0.47 1.52 -3.18
N PHE A 10 -0.66 2.01 -2.68
CA PHE A 10 -1.27 1.48 -1.46
C PHE A 10 -2.32 0.47 -1.85
N SER A 11 -2.45 -0.60 -1.08
CA SER A 11 -3.50 -1.57 -1.33
C SER A 11 -4.02 -2.20 -0.05
N THR A 12 -5.30 -2.54 -0.07
CA THR A 12 -5.97 -3.21 1.04
C THR A 12 -6.81 -4.36 0.49
N ILE A 13 -6.89 -5.43 1.26
CA ILE A 13 -7.77 -6.56 0.95
C ILE A 13 -9.07 -6.33 1.72
N ILE A 14 -10.19 -6.47 1.02
CA ILE A 14 -11.51 -6.39 1.65
C ILE A 14 -12.06 -7.82 1.71
N THR A 15 -12.26 -8.31 2.92
CA THR A 15 -12.85 -9.62 3.19
C THR A 15 -14.36 -9.47 3.45
N ASP A 16 -15.11 -10.48 3.00
CA ASP A 16 -16.52 -10.77 3.29
C ASP A 16 -17.59 -9.75 2.87
N GLY A 17 -18.35 -10.12 1.83
CA GLY A 17 -19.71 -9.62 1.57
C GLY A 17 -19.88 -8.11 1.55
N GLN A 18 -18.82 -7.36 1.27
CA GLN A 18 -18.85 -5.91 1.22
C GLN A 18 -18.67 -5.43 -0.20
N GLU A 19 -19.65 -4.66 -0.66
CA GLU A 19 -19.58 -3.93 -1.91
C GLU A 19 -19.02 -2.54 -1.63
N ILE A 20 -17.91 -2.19 -2.29
CA ILE A 20 -17.35 -0.84 -2.20
C ILE A 20 -18.29 0.10 -2.94
N LYS A 21 -18.83 1.10 -2.23
CA LYS A 21 -19.62 2.15 -2.88
C LYS A 21 -18.75 3.34 -3.31
N GLU A 22 -17.81 3.72 -2.46
CA GLU A 22 -17.01 4.92 -2.69
C GLU A 22 -15.65 4.84 -1.98
N SER A 23 -14.64 5.40 -2.62
CA SER A 23 -13.31 5.59 -2.06
C SER A 23 -12.82 7.02 -2.37
N LEU A 24 -12.30 7.71 -1.36
CA LEU A 24 -11.70 9.03 -1.49
C LEU A 24 -10.27 8.99 -0.92
N PRO A 25 -9.20 9.19 -1.72
CA PRO A 25 -9.21 9.41 -3.17
C PRO A 25 -9.66 8.17 -3.96
N THR A 26 -10.02 8.37 -5.23
CA THR A 26 -10.48 7.31 -6.13
C THR A 26 -9.48 6.16 -6.17
N ALA A 27 -9.98 4.96 -5.88
CA ALA A 27 -9.24 3.73 -5.89
C ALA A 27 -9.71 2.84 -7.03
N GLU A 28 -8.84 1.95 -7.48
CA GLU A 28 -9.17 0.92 -8.45
C GLU A 28 -9.45 -0.40 -7.72
N TRP A 29 -10.59 -1.02 -8.03
CA TRP A 29 -11.02 -2.28 -7.44
C TRP A 29 -10.68 -3.45 -8.37
N SER A 30 -9.97 -4.45 -7.83
CA SER A 30 -9.72 -5.73 -8.48
C SER A 30 -10.64 -6.80 -7.89
N ALA A 31 -11.69 -7.16 -8.62
CA ALA A 31 -12.64 -8.19 -8.21
C ALA A 31 -11.98 -9.59 -8.10
N ASN A 32 -10.96 -9.87 -8.90
CA ASN A 32 -10.26 -11.16 -8.90
C ASN A 32 -9.45 -11.38 -7.61
N GLU A 33 -8.88 -10.30 -7.05
CA GLU A 33 -8.02 -10.34 -5.86
C GLU A 33 -8.75 -9.86 -4.59
N CYS A 34 -10.03 -9.46 -4.71
CA CYS A 34 -10.77 -8.75 -3.67
C CYS A 34 -9.97 -7.59 -3.06
N LYS A 35 -9.28 -6.85 -3.93
CA LYS A 35 -8.23 -5.90 -3.55
C LYS A 35 -8.52 -4.52 -4.09
N LEU A 36 -8.40 -3.53 -3.23
CA LEU A 36 -8.49 -2.12 -3.58
C LEU A 36 -7.07 -1.53 -3.64
N TRP A 37 -6.78 -0.71 -4.64
CA TRP A 37 -5.47 -0.06 -4.76
C TRP A 37 -5.56 1.43 -5.13
N TRP A 38 -4.64 2.19 -4.55
CA TRP A 38 -4.47 3.62 -4.79
C TRP A 38 -3.09 3.88 -5.37
N LYS A 39 -3.05 4.66 -6.45
CA LYS A 39 -1.82 5.05 -7.12
C LYS A 39 -1.46 6.48 -6.75
N VAL A 40 -0.40 6.67 -5.97
CA VAL A 40 0.07 8.01 -5.56
C VAL A 40 1.30 8.37 -6.38
N PRO A 41 1.19 9.23 -7.40
CA PRO A 41 2.20 9.43 -8.44
C PRO A 41 3.42 10.25 -8.00
N TYR A 42 3.43 10.81 -6.79
CA TYR A 42 4.60 11.49 -6.23
C TYR A 42 4.51 11.58 -4.70
N ILE A 43 5.57 11.16 -4.01
CA ILE A 43 5.76 11.41 -2.57
C ILE A 43 7.10 12.13 -2.41
N ASN A 44 7.08 13.31 -1.78
CA ASN A 44 8.29 14.09 -1.48
C ASN A 44 8.70 13.95 -0.01
N ASP A 45 9.92 14.37 0.29
CA ASP A 45 10.48 14.43 1.65
C ASP A 45 9.80 15.50 2.54
N GLY A 46 8.65 16.06 2.13
CA GLY A 46 7.90 17.06 2.87
C GLY A 46 6.99 16.45 3.93
N THR A 47 6.55 17.27 4.89
CA THR A 47 5.56 16.87 5.90
C THR A 47 4.14 16.89 5.29
N GLY A 48 3.87 15.96 4.38
CA GLY A 48 2.53 15.70 3.86
C GLY A 48 1.82 14.62 4.67
N HIS A 49 0.51 14.72 4.81
CA HIS A 49 -0.32 13.62 5.31
C HIS A 49 -1.21 13.11 4.18
N LEU A 50 -1.17 11.80 3.93
CA LEU A 50 -2.09 11.13 3.02
C LEU A 50 -3.21 10.51 3.85
N SER A 51 -4.45 10.85 3.51
CA SER A 51 -5.63 10.24 4.12
C SER A 51 -6.46 9.59 3.02
N ALA A 52 -7.01 8.42 3.33
CA ALA A 52 -7.98 7.74 2.48
C ALA A 52 -9.19 7.34 3.33
N THR A 53 -10.38 7.53 2.76
CA THR A 53 -11.66 7.12 3.35
C THR A 53 -12.35 6.16 2.40
N LEU A 54 -12.87 5.07 2.97
CA LEU A 54 -13.52 4.00 2.24
C LEU A 54 -14.92 3.77 2.81
N THR A 55 -15.92 3.83 1.94
CA THR A 55 -17.32 3.55 2.27
C THR A 55 -17.73 2.26 1.60
N ALA A 56 -18.10 1.26 2.40
CA ALA A 56 -18.58 -0.03 1.93
C ALA A 56 -20.01 -0.28 2.41
N VAL A 57 -20.76 -1.07 1.66
CA VAL A 57 -22.05 -1.61 2.10
C VAL A 57 -21.86 -3.07 2.41
N GLN A 58 -22.19 -3.43 3.65
CA GLN A 58 -22.19 -4.80 4.08
C GLN A 58 -23.46 -5.50 3.62
N THR A 59 -23.35 -6.41 2.67
CA THR A 59 -24.43 -7.29 2.24
C THR A 59 -24.39 -8.53 3.12
N ASN A 60 -24.93 -8.42 4.34
CA ASN A 60 -25.19 -9.61 5.15
C ASN A 60 -26.30 -10.41 4.46
N THR A 61 -25.94 -11.51 3.81
CA THR A 61 -26.88 -12.59 3.50
C THR A 61 -27.23 -13.28 4.81
N VAL A 62 -28.24 -12.75 5.52
CA VAL A 62 -29.00 -13.55 6.48
C VAL A 62 -30.46 -13.35 6.11
N ASP A 63 -31.00 -14.37 5.45
CA ASP A 63 -32.42 -14.56 5.21
C ASP A 63 -33.16 -14.52 6.56
N THR A 64 -33.70 -13.37 6.93
CA THR A 64 -34.84 -13.32 7.84
C THR A 64 -35.55 -12.00 7.68
N ASP A 65 -36.81 -12.09 7.23
CA ASP A 65 -37.85 -11.07 7.27
C ASP A 65 -37.52 -9.88 8.17
N SER A 66 -37.28 -8.71 7.59
CA SER A 66 -37.64 -7.39 8.14
C SER A 66 -36.95 -6.28 7.34
N ASP A 67 -37.77 -5.35 6.88
CA ASP A 67 -37.54 -4.01 6.35
C ASP A 67 -36.41 -3.19 7.03
N ARG A 68 -35.15 -3.64 6.92
CA ARG A 68 -33.99 -3.02 7.57
C ARG A 68 -33.00 -2.49 6.54
N GLN A 69 -33.04 -1.16 6.43
CA GLN A 69 -32.15 -0.24 5.73
C GLN A 69 -30.75 -0.81 5.44
N GLN A 70 -30.34 -0.79 4.16
CA GLN A 70 -28.95 -0.94 3.73
C GLN A 70 -28.09 0.09 4.49
N GLN A 71 -27.46 -0.34 5.57
CA GLN A 71 -26.69 0.55 6.42
C GLN A 71 -25.30 0.74 5.80
N GLN A 72 -25.09 1.89 5.16
CA GLN A 72 -23.76 2.34 4.73
C GLN A 72 -22.95 2.61 5.99
N GLN A 73 -21.99 1.74 6.30
CA GLN A 73 -21.07 1.98 7.40
C GLN A 73 -19.70 2.33 6.82
N PRO A 74 -19.03 3.39 7.32
CA PRO A 74 -17.63 3.62 6.99
C PRO A 74 -16.86 2.35 7.32
N LEU A 75 -16.02 1.89 6.39
CA LEU A 75 -15.24 0.69 6.64
C LEU A 75 -14.20 1.01 7.71
N THR A 76 -14.56 0.73 8.97
CA THR A 76 -13.75 0.97 10.17
C THR A 76 -12.87 -0.23 10.51
N THR A 77 -12.76 -1.19 9.60
CA THR A 77 -11.98 -2.40 9.84
C THR A 77 -10.50 -2.07 9.88
N SER A 78 -9.82 -2.74 10.79
CA SER A 78 -8.37 -2.87 10.90
C SER A 78 -7.78 -3.61 9.67
N SER A 79 -8.12 -3.16 8.47
CA SER A 79 -7.67 -3.76 7.23
C SER A 79 -6.19 -3.47 7.04
N ILE A 80 -5.46 -4.52 6.70
CA ILE A 80 -4.03 -4.47 6.46
C ILE A 80 -3.80 -3.65 5.20
N VAL A 81 -3.21 -2.46 5.36
CA VAL A 81 -2.80 -1.61 4.25
C VAL A 81 -1.35 -1.96 3.94
N ASN A 82 -1.12 -2.40 2.71
CA ASN A 82 0.20 -2.68 2.15
C ASN A 82 0.65 -1.53 1.28
N ALA A 83 1.90 -1.09 1.41
CA ALA A 83 2.51 -0.12 0.51
C ALA A 83 3.56 -0.79 -0.38
N HIS A 84 3.50 -0.47 -1.67
CA HIS A 84 4.44 -0.94 -2.67
C HIS A 84 5.13 0.24 -3.32
N PHE A 85 6.46 0.21 -3.39
CA PHE A 85 7.25 1.30 -3.96
C PHE A 85 8.55 0.78 -4.56
N VAL A 86 9.08 1.56 -5.50
CA VAL A 86 10.37 1.30 -6.13
C VAL A 86 11.19 2.58 -6.07
N GLY A 87 12.40 2.47 -5.54
CA GLY A 87 13.40 3.54 -5.55
C GLY A 87 14.53 3.18 -6.49
N GLU A 88 14.98 4.10 -7.33
CA GLU A 88 16.15 3.92 -8.18
C GLU A 88 17.21 4.97 -7.83
N ASN A 89 18.48 4.64 -8.06
CA ASN A 89 19.62 5.53 -7.82
C ASN A 89 19.83 5.95 -6.34
N SER A 90 19.15 5.27 -5.40
CA SER A 90 19.32 5.49 -3.96
C SER A 90 19.14 4.17 -3.22
N LEU A 91 19.77 4.05 -2.04
CA LEU A 91 19.62 2.94 -1.09
C LEU A 91 19.26 3.49 0.29
N PHE A 92 18.50 2.74 1.09
CA PHE A 92 18.26 3.11 2.50
C PHE A 92 19.48 2.89 3.39
N SER A 93 20.34 1.95 3.02
CA SER A 93 21.49 1.52 3.82
C SER A 93 22.74 2.40 3.64
N SER A 94 22.70 3.37 2.73
CA SER A 94 23.88 4.18 2.34
C SER A 94 25.11 3.35 1.90
N ILE A 95 24.95 2.06 1.61
CA ILE A 95 26.04 1.18 1.19
C ILE A 95 26.56 1.63 -0.18
N ASP A 96 27.88 1.58 -0.33
CA ASP A 96 28.55 1.81 -1.60
C ASP A 96 29.55 0.71 -1.95
N PHE A 97 29.93 0.66 -3.23
CA PHE A 97 30.87 -0.31 -3.78
C PHE A 97 32.07 0.43 -4.36
N ASP A 98 33.27 -0.01 -4.00
CA ASP A 98 34.52 0.48 -4.58
C ASP A 98 35.39 -0.69 -5.05
N LEU A 99 36.10 -0.48 -6.15
CA LEU A 99 36.95 -1.48 -6.78
C LEU A 99 38.41 -1.19 -6.44
N THR A 100 39.08 -2.15 -5.81
CA THR A 100 40.51 -2.05 -5.51
C THR A 100 41.34 -2.86 -6.52
N GLY A 101 42.50 -2.31 -6.90
CA GLY A 101 43.41 -2.91 -7.88
C GLY A 101 43.37 -2.25 -9.27
N HIS A 102 44.14 -2.80 -10.21
CA HIS A 102 44.31 -2.24 -11.55
C HIS A 102 43.85 -3.23 -12.64
N GLY A 103 43.55 -2.71 -13.83
CA GLY A 103 43.15 -3.52 -15.01
C GLY A 103 41.64 -3.73 -15.18
N TYR A 104 40.83 -3.29 -14.23
CA TYR A 104 39.37 -3.34 -14.28
C TYR A 104 38.76 -1.97 -13.96
N ARG A 105 37.54 -1.72 -14.44
CA ARG A 105 36.75 -0.53 -14.10
C ARG A 105 35.28 -0.90 -13.91
N VAL A 106 34.60 -0.21 -13.00
CA VAL A 106 33.15 -0.27 -12.89
C VAL A 106 32.56 0.64 -13.97
N SER A 107 31.89 0.06 -14.97
CA SER A 107 31.24 0.85 -16.02
C SER A 107 29.90 1.43 -15.59
N LEU A 108 29.19 0.74 -14.69
CA LEU A 108 27.89 1.14 -14.17
C LEU A 108 27.64 0.46 -12.82
N LEU A 109 27.21 1.25 -11.83
CA LEU A 109 26.66 0.75 -10.58
C LEU A 109 25.17 1.07 -10.53
N LYS A 110 24.31 0.07 -10.67
CA LYS A 110 22.85 0.24 -10.61
C LYS A 110 22.37 0.02 -9.17
N LYS A 111 21.83 1.06 -8.54
CA LYS A 111 21.22 1.00 -7.21
C LYS A 111 19.70 1.01 -7.33
N LYS A 112 19.03 0.06 -6.70
CA LYS A 112 17.57 -0.06 -6.71
C LYS A 112 17.05 -0.62 -5.38
N ILE A 113 15.93 -0.09 -4.93
CA ILE A 113 15.15 -0.55 -3.80
C ILE A 113 13.78 -0.98 -4.31
N LEU A 114 13.29 -2.09 -3.79
CA LEU A 114 11.91 -2.51 -3.95
C LEU A 114 11.31 -2.73 -2.57
N SER A 115 10.04 -2.37 -2.39
CA SER A 115 9.28 -2.74 -1.20
C SER A 115 9.18 -4.27 -1.10
N GLY A 116 9.54 -4.82 0.06
CA GLY A 116 9.12 -6.16 0.47
C GLY A 116 7.71 -6.12 1.05
N GLU A 117 7.47 -6.90 2.11
CA GLU A 117 6.25 -6.77 2.90
C GLU A 117 6.33 -5.51 3.76
N PHE A 118 5.58 -4.47 3.37
CA PHE A 118 5.46 -3.23 4.13
C PHE A 118 3.98 -2.97 4.41
N SER A 119 3.55 -3.33 5.61
CA SER A 119 2.15 -3.27 6.03
C SER A 119 1.99 -2.57 7.39
N ASN A 120 0.81 -2.03 7.66
CA ASN A 120 0.48 -1.39 8.95
C ASN A 120 0.17 -2.40 10.08
N ASN A 121 0.57 -3.66 9.93
CA ASN A 121 0.34 -4.69 10.94
C ASN A 121 1.01 -4.30 12.26
N LYS A 122 0.19 -4.11 13.30
CA LYS A 122 0.71 -4.02 14.67
C LYS A 122 1.33 -5.36 15.02
N GLN A 123 2.66 -5.47 14.95
CA GLN A 123 3.33 -6.58 15.61
C GLN A 123 2.93 -6.51 17.09
N LYS A 124 2.15 -7.49 17.55
CA LYS A 124 2.06 -7.78 18.98
C LYS A 124 3.49 -8.06 19.42
N GLN A 125 4.12 -7.09 20.08
CA GLN A 125 5.33 -7.37 20.83
C GLN A 125 4.96 -8.39 21.89
N ASN A 126 5.27 -9.65 21.62
CA ASN A 126 5.24 -10.70 22.62
C ASN A 126 6.41 -10.41 23.56
N ASN A 127 6.14 -9.67 24.63
CA ASN A 127 7.08 -9.56 25.74
C ASN A 127 7.12 -10.93 26.44
N ILE A 128 8.29 -11.56 26.42
CA ILE A 128 8.64 -12.72 27.27
C ILE A 128 9.10 -12.18 28.62
#